data_AF-H1LZ23-F1
#
_entry.id   AF-H1LZ23-F1
#
_cell.length_a   1.000
_cell.length_b   1.000
_cell.length_c   1.000
_cell.angle_alpha   90.00
_cell.angle_beta   90.00
_cell.angle_gamma   90.00
#
_symmetry.space_group_name_H-M   'P 1'
#
loop_
_entity.id
_entity.type
_entity.pdbx_description
1 polymer ?
#
loop_
_entity_poly.entity_id
_entity_poly.type
_entity_poly.pdbx_seq_one_letter_code
_entity_poly.pdbx_strand_id
1 'polypeptide(L)' 'MLYEAAVSVVSHSPEFKSIHQYYTTSEKNPLKKIQSMIAVACKLIRVFYLILQTVATYDASKLMGDIRRPAAA' A
#
# COMPACT_ATOMS: atom_id res chain seq x y z
N MET A 1 -2.90 -15.50 -6.22
CA MET A 1 -4.09 -14.61 -6.17
C MET A 1 -3.78 -13.25 -5.53
N LEU A 2 -3.83 -13.04 -4.21
CA LEU A 2 -3.62 -11.70 -3.62
C LEU A 2 -2.21 -11.12 -3.85
N TYR A 3 -1.19 -11.98 -3.79
CA TYR A 3 0.18 -11.57 -4.09
C TYR A 3 0.34 -11.09 -5.54
N GLU A 4 -0.24 -11.80 -6.49
CA GLU A 4 -0.20 -11.41 -7.92
C GLU A 4 -0.99 -10.14 -8.19
N ALA A 5 -2.13 -9.95 -7.52
CA ALA A 5 -2.87 -8.70 -7.59
C ALA A 5 -2.05 -7.52 -7.05
N ALA A 6 -1.35 -7.71 -5.92
CA ALA A 6 -0.44 -6.71 -5.39
C ALA A 6 0.74 -6.41 -6.33
N VAL A 7 1.35 -7.45 -6.92
CA VAL A 7 2.42 -7.28 -7.94
C VAL A 7 1.90 -6.50 -9.14
N SER A 8 0.71 -6.83 -9.63
CA SER A 8 0.08 -6.11 -10.74
C SER A 8 -0.16 -4.65 -10.37
N VAL A 9 -0.80 -4.36 -9.24
CA VAL A 9 -1.09 -2.97 -8.86
C VAL A 9 0.16 -2.16 -8.58
N VAL A 10 1.19 -2.75 -7.96
CA VAL A 10 2.50 -2.10 -7.78
C VAL A 10 3.17 -1.77 -9.11
N SER A 11 2.93 -2.56 -10.17
CA SER A 11 3.45 -2.28 -11.50
C SER A 11 2.67 -1.19 -12.25
N HIS A 12 1.35 -1.09 -12.02
CA HIS A 12 0.47 -0.19 -12.77
C HIS A 12 0.18 1.14 -12.04
N SER A 13 0.41 1.21 -10.73
CA SER A 13 0.18 2.41 -9.93
C SER A 13 1.47 2.89 -9.24
N PRO A 14 1.93 4.12 -9.54
CA PRO A 14 3.11 4.69 -8.91
C PRO A 14 2.93 4.91 -7.41
N GLU A 15 1.69 5.12 -6.95
CA GLU A 15 1.35 5.21 -5.53
C GLU A 15 1.73 3.93 -4.80
N PHE A 16 1.18 2.79 -5.22
CA PHE A 16 1.46 1.50 -4.57
C PHE A 16 2.92 1.09 -4.69
N LYS A 17 3.61 1.47 -5.77
CA LYS A 17 5.07 1.31 -5.90
C LYS A 17 5.84 2.08 -4.85
N SER A 18 5.45 3.33 -4.60
CA SER A 18 6.09 4.18 -3.59
C SER A 18 5.88 3.61 -2.17
N ILE A 19 4.70 3.03 -1.90
CA ILE A 19 4.40 2.33 -0.64
C ILE A 19 5.28 1.10 -0.47
N HIS A 20 5.37 0.27 -1.52
CA HIS A 20 6.20 -0.93 -1.50
C HIS A 20 7.67 -0.59 -1.23
N GLN A 21 8.18 0.41 -1.94
CA GLN A 21 9.53 0.94 -1.75
C GLN A 21 9.74 1.44 -0.33
N TYR A 22 8.85 2.30 0.17
CA TYR A 22 8.91 2.82 1.55
C TYR A 22 9.05 1.70 2.60
N TYR A 23 8.23 0.65 2.49
CA TYR A 23 8.30 -0.47 3.42
C TYR A 23 9.59 -1.29 3.31
N THR A 24 10.21 -1.36 2.13
CA THR A 24 11.48 -2.08 1.92
C THR A 24 12.72 -1.25 2.26
N THR A 25 12.66 0.07 2.13
CA THR A 25 13.80 0.99 2.31
C THR A 25 13.75 1.78 3.62
N SER A 26 12.77 1.53 4.49
CA SER A 26 12.65 2.21 5.78
C SER A 26 13.87 1.92 6.66
N GLU A 27 14.50 2.98 7.19
CA GLU A 27 15.65 2.87 8.11
C GLU A 27 15.30 2.14 9.40
N LYS A 28 14.09 2.34 9.91
CA LYS A 28 13.55 1.60 11.06
C LYS A 28 12.70 0.44 10.55
N ASN A 29 13.17 -0.79 10.82
CA ASN A 29 12.50 -2.06 10.51
C ASN A 29 12.15 -2.27 9.02
N PRO A 30 13.15 -2.43 8.14
CA PRO A 30 12.91 -2.73 6.73
C PRO A 30 12.16 -4.07 6.62
N LEU A 31 10.97 -4.03 6.00
CA LEU A 31 10.18 -5.23 5.77
C LEU A 31 10.81 -6.03 4.63
N LYS A 32 10.91 -7.36 4.82
CA LYS A 32 11.36 -8.25 3.75
C LYS A 32 10.38 -8.15 2.56
N LYS A 33 10.88 -8.36 1.34
CA LYS A 33 10.14 -8.18 0.08
C LYS A 33 8.72 -8.80 0.09
N ILE A 34 8.60 -10.03 0.60
CA ILE A 34 7.30 -10.73 0.71
C ILE A 34 6.38 -10.05 1.74
N GLN A 35 6.91 -9.64 2.89
CA GLN A 35 6.12 -8.98 3.94
C GLN A 35 5.59 -7.62 3.47
N SER A 36 6.42 -6.84 2.76
CA SER A 36 5.99 -5.58 2.14
C SER A 36 4.87 -5.83 1.13
N MET A 37 5.00 -6.86 0.28
CA MET A 37 3.96 -7.19 -0.70
C MET A 37 2.63 -7.61 -0.03
N ILE A 38 2.69 -8.38 1.06
CA ILE A 38 1.50 -8.75 1.84
C ILE A 38 0.85 -7.51 2.45
N ALA A 39 1.64 -6.58 3.00
CA ALA A 39 1.11 -5.32 3.54
C ALA A 39 0.40 -4.48 2.47
N VAL A 40 0.97 -4.41 1.27
CA VAL A 40 0.36 -3.75 0.10
C VAL A 40 -0.95 -4.44 -0.29
N ALA A 41 -0.98 -5.78 -0.37
CA ALA A 41 -2.20 -6.54 -0.67
C ALA A 41 -3.31 -6.26 0.35
N CYS A 42 -2.99 -6.24 1.65
CA CYS A 42 -3.95 -5.92 2.71
C CYS A 42 -4.47 -4.48 2.61
N LYS A 43 -3.61 -3.51 2.26
CA LYS A 43 -4.04 -2.12 2.04
C LYS A 43 -4.98 -2.03 0.83
N LEU A 44 -4.66 -2.73 -0.26
CA LEU A 44 -5.47 -2.78 -1.48
C LEU A 44 -6.88 -3.31 -1.22
N ILE A 45 -7.02 -4.39 -0.43
CA ILE A 45 -8.33 -4.92 -0.04
C ILE A 45 -9.15 -3.87 0.73
N ARG A 46 -8.51 -3.13 1.66
CA ARG A 46 -9.20 -2.07 2.43
C ARG A 46 -9.66 -0.92 1.55
N VAL A 47 -8.87 -0.54 0.55
CA VAL A 47 -9.23 0.50 -0.42
C VAL A 47 -10.44 0.05 -1.26
N PHE A 48 -10.41 -1.17 -1.79
CA PHE A 48 -11.57 -1.70 -2.53
C PHE A 48 -12.82 -1.81 -1.67
N TYR A 49 -12.69 -2.29 -0.43
CA TYR A 49 -13.81 -2.33 0.50
C TYR A 49 -14.41 -0.94 0.75
N LEU A 50 -13.57 0.07 0.96
CA LEU A 50 -14.04 1.44 1.17
C LEU A 50 -14.74 2.01 -0.07
N ILE A 51 -14.15 1.83 -1.27
CA ILE A 51 -14.74 2.27 -2.54
C ILE A 51 -16.11 1.63 -2.75
N LEU A 52 -16.23 0.33 -2.51
CA LEU A 52 -17.50 -0.40 -2.65
C LEU A 52 -18.55 0.04 -1.62
N GLN A 53 -18.14 0.28 -0.38
CA GLN A 53 -19.05 0.62 0.72
C GLN A 53 -19.55 2.07 0.66
N THR A 54 -18.69 3.00 0.22
CA THR A 54 -18.98 4.44 0.24
C THR A 54 -19.29 5.03 -1.14
N VAL A 55 -19.17 4.22 -2.20
CA VAL A 55 -19.23 4.67 -3.62
C VAL A 55 -18.28 5.85 -3.88
N ALA A 56 -17.23 5.98 -3.07
CA ALA A 56 -16.28 7.06 -3.17
C ALA A 56 -15.26 6.77 -4.27
N THR A 57 -14.86 7.80 -5.00
CA THR A 57 -13.78 7.71 -5.98
C THR A 57 -12.45 7.47 -5.29
N TYR A 58 -11.61 6.61 -5.89
CA TYR A 58 -10.23 6.42 -5.45
C TYR A 58 -9.47 7.75 -5.44
N ASP A 59 -8.81 8.07 -4.31
CA ASP A 59 -8.02 9.27 -4.12
C ASP A 59 -6.63 8.89 -3.61
N ALA A 60 -5.63 9.09 -4.48
CA ALA A 60 -4.22 8.82 -4.21
C ALA A 60 -3.65 9.62 -3.03
N SER A 61 -4.11 10.86 -2.83
CA SER A 61 -3.64 11.73 -1.75
C SER A 61 -4.12 11.20 -0.40
N LYS A 62 -5.38 10.77 -0.34
CA LYS A 62 -5.92 10.07 0.84
C LYS A 62 -5.18 8.77 1.09
N LEU A 63 -4.92 7.96 0.06
CA LEU A 63 -4.16 6.72 0.21
C LEU A 63 -2.79 6.97 0.87
N MET A 64 -2.05 7.97 0.39
CA MET A 64 -0.72 8.32 0.92
C MET A 64 -0.76 8.87 2.34
N GLY A 65 -1.75 9.72 2.65
CA GLY A 65 -1.91 10.30 3.98
C GLY A 65 -2.35 9.29 5.03
N ASP A 66 -3.09 8.26 4.62
CA ASP A 66 -3.61 7.20 5.48
C ASP A 66 -2.53 6.16 5.87
N ILE A 67 -1.30 6.32 5.36
CA ILE A 67 -0.13 5.57 5.79
C ILE A 67 0.43 6.24 7.03
N ARG A 68 0.24 5.61 8.19
CA ARG A 68 0.88 6.04 9.43
C ARG A 68 2.39 5.83 9.34
N ARG A 69 3.12 6.91 9.11
CA ARG A 69 4.57 6.96 9.23
C ARG A 69 4.86 7.35 10.68
N PRO A 70 5.25 6.43 11.58
CA PRO A 70 5.70 6.85 12.90
C PRO A 70 6.86 7.82 12.67
N ALA A 71 6.68 9.08 13.09
CA ALA A 71 7.77 10.05 13.03
C ALA A 71 8.98 9.42 13.72
N ALA A 72 10.13 9.49 13.07
CA ALA A 72 11.37 9.03 13.67
C ALA A 72 11.55 9.80 14.99
N ALA A 73 11.25 9.14 16.11
CA ALA A 73 11.74 9.54 17.42
C ALA A 73 13.27 9.50 17.43
#